data_AF-A0A6G1BPZ4-F1
#
_entry.id   AF-A0A6G1BPZ4-F1
#
_cell.length_a   1.000
_cell.length_b   1.000
_cell.length_c   1.000
_cell.angle_alpha   90.00
_cell.angle_beta   90.00
_cell.angle_gamma   90.00
#
_symmetry.space_group_name_H-M   'P 1'
#
loop_
_entity.id
_entity.type
_entity.pdbx_description
1 polymer ?
#
loop_
_entity_poly.entity_id
_entity_poly.type
_entity_poly.pdbx_seq_one_letter_code
_entity_poly.pdbx_strand_id
1 'polypeptide(L)'
;MFRNLTSALQQTVAGTCALVSTTKCVQVQHRWEYEALHGTSTFPCNAAAPRKLRRACLRKKIWRPTKGADVGDVLNMIQEQGGVRTTNGPTPAPSLLPVHSWQHHRWDHGGGLTADRIADLLDTRGPFVGVLWVCPWYTLFDSAEDRDLVYRSGCARDEMHQFLSVDCFGENNLGLHSVVCFGYRVCDGELHVLILDNHKPTGPERWIHFSELEEVFTISVKLMNPPIHQGQGGRPIRYPQSRHETD
;
A
#
# COMPACT_ATOMS: atom_id res chain seq x y z
N MET A 1 14.58 -2.04 -6.54
CA MET A 1 14.36 -1.06 -5.47
C MET A 1 13.67 0.18 -6.05
N PHE A 2 12.45 0.49 -5.63
CA PHE A 2 11.70 1.66 -6.14
C PHE A 2 12.47 2.94 -5.78
N ARG A 3 12.92 3.67 -6.79
CA ARG A 3 13.34 5.06 -6.62
C ARG A 3 12.21 5.91 -7.21
N ASN A 4 11.49 6.61 -6.34
CA ASN A 4 10.45 7.60 -6.64
C ASN A 4 9.01 7.07 -6.83
N LEU A 5 8.31 6.87 -5.70
CA LEU A 5 6.85 6.95 -5.66
C LEU A 5 6.42 8.43 -5.79
N THR A 6 6.53 9.04 -6.98
CA THR A 6 6.52 10.52 -7.23
C THR A 6 5.24 11.31 -6.87
N SER A 7 4.35 10.79 -6.03
CA SER A 7 3.35 11.61 -5.34
C SER A 7 2.70 10.79 -4.21
N ALA A 8 2.94 11.16 -2.96
CA ALA A 8 2.17 10.58 -1.87
C ALA A 8 0.71 11.07 -1.95
N LEU A 9 -0.21 10.23 -1.47
CA LEU A 9 -1.56 10.68 -1.20
C LEU A 9 -1.65 11.03 0.28
N GLN A 10 -2.02 12.26 0.58
CA GLN A 10 -2.22 12.68 1.96
C GLN A 10 -3.63 12.32 2.44
N GLN A 11 -3.72 11.78 3.63
CA GLN A 11 -4.94 11.76 4.42
C GLN A 11 -5.26 13.19 4.90
N THR A 12 -6.33 13.79 4.35
CA THR A 12 -6.81 15.11 4.79
C THR A 12 -8.03 15.02 5.71
N VAL A 13 -8.53 13.81 5.98
CA VAL A 13 -9.73 13.55 6.77
C VAL A 13 -9.40 12.45 7.77
N ALA A 14 -9.72 12.65 9.05
CA ALA A 14 -9.42 11.68 10.10
C ALA A 14 -10.00 10.28 9.79
N GLY A 15 -9.21 9.24 10.10
CA GLY A 15 -9.58 7.85 9.93
C GLY A 15 -9.66 7.38 8.47
N THR A 16 -8.98 8.02 7.51
CA THR A 16 -9.00 7.56 6.10
C THR A 16 -7.72 6.85 5.66
N CYS A 17 -6.87 6.40 6.59
CA CYS A 17 -5.54 5.88 6.28
C CYS A 17 -5.65 4.67 5.36
N ALA A 18 -6.52 3.70 5.71
CA ALA A 18 -6.83 2.54 4.89
C ALA A 18 -7.32 2.90 3.48
N LEU A 19 -8.14 3.94 3.32
CA LEU A 19 -8.62 4.36 1.99
C LEU A 19 -7.47 4.93 1.16
N VAL A 20 -6.59 5.70 1.79
CA VAL A 20 -5.49 6.40 1.13
C VAL A 20 -4.36 5.44 0.79
N SER A 21 -3.90 4.63 1.75
CA SER A 21 -2.87 3.61 1.57
C SER A 21 -3.28 2.59 0.52
N THR A 22 -4.50 2.06 0.58
CA THR A 22 -4.99 1.08 -0.40
C THR A 22 -5.07 1.69 -1.79
N THR A 23 -5.62 2.90 -1.92
CA THR A 23 -5.68 3.61 -3.20
C THR A 23 -4.28 3.81 -3.79
N LYS A 24 -3.32 4.21 -2.95
CA LYS A 24 -1.94 4.41 -3.37
C LYS A 24 -1.29 3.08 -3.75
N CYS A 25 -1.45 2.04 -2.93
CA CYS A 25 -0.86 0.72 -3.16
C CYS A 25 -1.32 0.11 -4.49
N VAL A 26 -2.61 0.23 -4.84
CA VAL A 26 -3.11 -0.21 -6.16
C VAL A 26 -2.36 0.49 -7.30
N GLN A 27 -2.15 1.82 -7.21
CA GLN A 27 -1.36 2.54 -8.20
C GLN A 27 0.08 2.04 -8.26
N VAL A 28 0.71 1.86 -7.10
CA VAL A 28 2.09 1.39 -7.02
C VAL A 28 2.23 -0.01 -7.61
N GLN A 29 1.27 -0.90 -7.38
CA GLN A 29 1.25 -2.23 -7.95
C GLN A 29 1.12 -2.20 -9.48
N HIS A 30 0.21 -1.36 -10.00
CA HIS A 30 0.10 -1.15 -11.45
C HIS A 30 1.39 -0.59 -12.05
N ARG A 31 2.06 0.33 -11.34
CA ARG A 31 3.37 0.86 -11.75
C ARG A 31 4.42 -0.26 -11.78
N TRP A 32 4.49 -1.08 -10.75
CA TRP A 32 5.45 -2.18 -10.63
C TRP A 32 5.37 -3.14 -11.82
N GLU A 33 4.18 -3.64 -12.12
CA GLU A 33 3.92 -4.56 -13.23
C GLU A 33 4.18 -3.89 -14.59
N TYR A 34 3.75 -2.64 -14.75
CA TYR A 34 3.90 -1.92 -16.00
C TYR A 34 5.37 -1.62 -16.32
N GLU A 35 6.11 -1.09 -15.35
CA GLU A 35 7.52 -0.69 -15.54
C GLU A 35 8.46 -1.89 -15.66
N ALA A 36 8.11 -3.04 -15.09
CA ALA A 36 8.81 -4.30 -15.33
C ALA A 36 8.83 -4.68 -16.83
N LEU A 37 7.77 -4.32 -17.56
CA LEU A 37 7.62 -4.64 -18.99
C LEU A 37 8.04 -3.49 -19.92
N HIS A 38 7.83 -2.24 -19.52
CA HIS A 38 7.98 -1.06 -20.39
C HIS A 38 9.19 -0.18 -20.03
N GLY A 39 9.88 -0.48 -18.92
CA GLY A 39 11.01 0.29 -18.42
C GLY A 39 10.65 1.25 -17.27
N THR A 40 11.64 1.58 -16.46
CA THR A 40 11.49 2.43 -15.27
C THR A 40 10.95 3.81 -15.62
N SER A 41 10.10 4.38 -14.75
CA SER A 41 9.50 5.72 -14.90
C SER A 41 8.58 5.91 -16.12
N THR A 42 8.14 4.83 -16.76
CA THR A 42 7.21 4.90 -17.90
C THR A 42 5.74 4.89 -17.49
N PHE A 43 5.42 4.51 -16.24
CA PHE A 43 4.03 4.45 -15.82
C PHE A 43 3.40 5.85 -15.72
N PRO A 44 2.34 6.13 -16.51
CA PRO A 44 1.85 7.50 -16.71
C PRO A 44 0.74 7.90 -15.74
N CYS A 45 0.18 6.93 -15.01
CA CYS A 45 -0.99 7.15 -14.17
C CYS A 45 -0.61 7.53 -12.73
N ASN A 46 -1.32 8.51 -12.18
CA ASN A 46 -1.37 8.78 -10.75
C ASN A 46 -2.77 8.54 -10.22
N ALA A 47 -2.89 7.91 -9.05
CA ALA A 47 -4.16 7.75 -8.37
C ALA A 47 -4.70 9.12 -7.95
N ALA A 48 -5.99 9.32 -8.17
CA ALA A 48 -6.70 10.46 -7.64
C ALA A 48 -6.95 10.28 -6.14
N ALA A 49 -7.04 11.39 -5.41
CA ALA A 49 -7.49 11.37 -4.02
C ALA A 49 -8.82 10.60 -3.90
N PRO A 50 -9.00 9.71 -2.89
CA PRO A 50 -10.10 8.75 -2.82
C PRO A 50 -11.46 9.38 -2.41
N ARG A 51 -11.81 10.55 -2.93
CA ARG A 51 -13.05 11.28 -2.58
C ARG A 51 -14.31 10.48 -2.92
N LYS A 52 -14.35 9.83 -4.09
CA LYS A 52 -15.49 8.99 -4.53
C LYS A 52 -15.54 7.67 -3.76
N LEU A 53 -14.39 7.03 -3.55
CA LEU A 53 -14.26 5.83 -2.72
C LEU A 53 -14.78 6.11 -1.30
N ARG A 54 -14.30 7.18 -0.66
CA ARG A 54 -14.76 7.62 0.67
C ARG A 54 -16.27 7.80 0.76
N ARG A 55 -16.90 8.45 -0.22
CA ARG A 55 -18.36 8.62 -0.25
C ARG A 55 -19.09 7.29 -0.33
N ALA A 56 -18.56 6.32 -1.08
CA ALA A 56 -19.16 4.99 -1.16
C ALA A 56 -18.95 4.16 0.10
N CYS A 57 -17.73 4.16 0.66
CA CYS A 57 -17.43 3.51 1.93
C CYS A 57 -18.28 4.08 3.07
N LEU A 58 -18.52 5.39 3.10
CA LEU A 58 -19.44 6.02 4.06
C LEU A 58 -20.86 5.48 3.91
N ARG A 59 -21.40 5.45 2.69
CA ARG A 59 -22.75 4.94 2.42
C ARG A 59 -22.92 3.46 2.78
N LYS A 60 -21.90 2.65 2.53
CA LYS A 60 -21.88 1.21 2.89
C LYS A 60 -21.45 0.93 4.33
N LYS A 61 -21.17 1.96 5.14
CA LYS A 61 -20.68 1.85 6.52
C LYS A 61 -19.34 1.08 6.67
N ILE A 62 -18.58 0.94 5.58
CA ILE A 62 -17.21 0.39 5.55
C ILE A 62 -16.25 1.37 6.23
N TRP A 63 -16.41 2.66 5.94
CA TRP A 63 -15.66 3.72 6.61
C TRP A 63 -16.59 4.45 7.57
N ARG A 64 -16.13 4.60 8.81
CA ARG A 64 -16.79 5.40 9.84
C ARG A 64 -15.84 6.53 10.25
N PRO A 65 -16.31 7.79 10.25
CA PRO A 65 -15.55 8.88 10.85
C PRO A 65 -15.06 8.48 12.24
N THR A 66 -13.81 8.84 12.56
CA THR A 66 -13.10 8.54 13.82
C THR A 66 -12.79 7.08 14.16
N LYS A 67 -13.41 6.09 13.49
CA LYS A 67 -13.09 4.67 13.72
C LYS A 67 -12.21 4.04 12.63
N GLY A 68 -12.19 4.63 11.44
CA GLY A 68 -11.42 4.08 10.33
C GLY A 68 -12.23 3.16 9.42
N ALA A 69 -11.51 2.31 8.69
CA ALA A 69 -12.06 1.29 7.80
C ALA A 69 -11.11 0.09 7.77
N ASP A 70 -11.68 -1.10 7.61
CA ASP A 70 -10.92 -2.31 7.32
C ASP A 70 -10.33 -2.27 5.91
N VAL A 71 -9.08 -2.71 5.74
CA VAL A 71 -8.38 -2.67 4.44
C VAL A 71 -9.01 -3.64 3.44
N GLY A 72 -9.42 -4.84 3.88
CA GLY A 72 -10.08 -5.84 3.04
C GLY A 72 -11.42 -5.33 2.50
N ASP A 73 -12.25 -4.72 3.34
CA ASP A 73 -13.51 -4.09 2.93
C ASP A 73 -13.29 -2.93 1.94
N VAL A 74 -12.23 -2.15 2.13
CA VAL A 74 -11.84 -1.09 1.19
C VAL A 74 -11.42 -1.67 -0.16
N LEU A 75 -10.62 -2.75 -0.17
CA LEU A 75 -10.21 -3.45 -1.39
C LEU A 75 -11.42 -4.01 -2.15
N ASN A 76 -12.37 -4.64 -1.43
CA ASN A 76 -13.63 -5.10 -2.01
C ASN A 76 -14.42 -3.95 -2.64
N MET A 77 -14.54 -2.81 -1.95
CA MET A 77 -15.20 -1.62 -2.50
C MET A 77 -14.49 -1.07 -3.73
N ILE A 78 -13.16 -1.09 -3.77
CA ILE A 78 -12.39 -0.69 -4.97
C ILE A 78 -12.70 -1.62 -6.14
N GLN A 79 -12.75 -2.94 -5.91
CA GLN A 79 -13.13 -3.91 -6.94
C GLN A 79 -14.56 -3.68 -7.44
N GLU A 80 -15.52 -3.47 -6.54
CA GLU A 80 -16.91 -3.15 -6.91
C GLU A 80 -17.04 -1.88 -7.76
N GLN A 81 -16.15 -0.89 -7.57
CA GLN A 81 -16.13 0.34 -8.37
C GLN A 81 -15.35 0.22 -9.68
N GLY A 82 -14.81 -0.96 -9.99
CA GLY A 82 -14.00 -1.23 -11.17
C GLY A 82 -12.56 -0.75 -11.07
N GLY A 83 -12.10 -0.31 -9.89
CA GLY A 83 -10.71 0.08 -9.64
C GLY A 83 -10.50 1.51 -9.13
N VAL A 84 -9.23 1.87 -9.00
CA VAL A 84 -8.79 3.19 -8.55
C VAL A 84 -8.81 4.20 -9.70
N ARG A 85 -9.40 5.37 -9.48
CA ARG A 85 -9.43 6.46 -10.47
C ARG A 85 -8.08 7.12 -10.62
N THR A 86 -7.75 7.53 -11.84
CA THR A 86 -6.52 8.26 -12.15
C THR A 86 -6.76 9.75 -12.42
N THR A 87 -5.74 10.60 -12.23
CA THR A 87 -5.76 12.03 -12.60
C THR A 87 -5.16 12.30 -13.98
N ASN A 88 -4.21 11.48 -14.45
CA ASN A 88 -3.42 11.70 -15.67
C ASN A 88 -3.49 10.50 -16.65
N GLY A 89 -4.59 9.73 -16.64
CA GLY A 89 -4.73 8.56 -17.51
C GLY A 89 -4.94 8.92 -19.00
N PRO A 90 -4.59 8.03 -19.94
CA PRO A 90 -4.88 8.22 -21.36
C PRO A 90 -6.37 8.23 -21.64
N THR A 91 -6.75 8.93 -22.69
CA THR A 91 -8.14 9.07 -23.13
C THR A 91 -8.74 7.71 -23.51
N PRO A 92 -9.98 7.39 -23.10
CA PRO A 92 -10.90 8.22 -22.32
C PRO A 92 -10.58 8.21 -20.81
N ALA A 93 -10.32 9.42 -20.27
CA ALA A 93 -10.10 9.65 -18.85
C ALA A 93 -11.44 9.88 -18.11
N PRO A 94 -11.54 9.57 -16.80
CA PRO A 94 -10.50 8.97 -15.98
C PRO A 94 -10.39 7.46 -16.20
N SER A 95 -9.18 6.97 -16.50
CA SER A 95 -8.89 5.54 -16.55
C SER A 95 -8.98 4.96 -15.13
N LEU A 96 -9.47 3.73 -15.02
CA LEU A 96 -9.51 2.97 -13.77
C LEU A 96 -8.33 2.01 -13.72
N LEU A 97 -7.71 1.89 -12.55
CA LEU A 97 -6.69 0.90 -12.22
C LEU A 97 -7.37 -0.28 -11.51
N PRO A 98 -7.73 -1.36 -12.23
CA PRO A 98 -8.50 -2.46 -11.67
C PRO A 98 -7.68 -3.28 -10.67
N VAL A 99 -8.34 -3.75 -9.62
CA VAL A 99 -7.80 -4.78 -8.73
C VAL A 99 -8.30 -6.14 -9.20
N HIS A 100 -7.40 -7.09 -9.47
CA HIS A 100 -7.80 -8.43 -9.88
C HIS A 100 -8.23 -9.27 -8.68
N SER A 101 -7.38 -9.33 -7.67
CA SER A 101 -7.55 -10.09 -6.43
C SER A 101 -6.63 -9.52 -5.36
N TRP A 102 -6.83 -9.94 -4.12
CA TRP A 102 -5.98 -9.58 -2.99
C TRP A 102 -5.94 -10.74 -1.98
N GLN A 103 -4.91 -10.74 -1.13
CA GLN A 103 -4.76 -11.72 -0.05
C GLN A 103 -4.45 -11.02 1.27
N HIS A 104 -5.03 -11.51 2.36
CA HIS A 104 -4.76 -11.06 3.72
C HIS A 104 -3.78 -12.01 4.41
N HIS A 105 -2.77 -11.42 5.03
CA HIS A 105 -1.76 -12.10 5.82
C HIS A 105 -1.72 -11.45 7.21
N ARG A 106 -2.03 -12.22 8.25
CA ARG A 106 -1.99 -11.76 9.65
C ARG A 106 -0.81 -12.39 10.38
N TRP A 107 -0.28 -11.69 11.37
CA TRP A 107 0.91 -12.13 12.10
C TRP A 107 0.75 -13.46 12.84
N ASP A 108 -0.47 -13.83 13.26
CA ASP A 108 -0.79 -15.04 14.03
C ASP A 108 -1.44 -16.16 13.20
N HIS A 109 -1.61 -15.99 11.89
CA HIS A 109 -2.27 -16.97 11.02
C HIS A 109 -1.36 -17.51 9.90
N GLY A 110 -1.57 -18.78 9.51
CA GLY A 110 -1.00 -19.36 8.29
C GLY A 110 0.54 -19.25 8.18
N GLY A 111 1.26 -19.51 9.27
CA GLY A 111 2.73 -19.39 9.35
C GLY A 111 3.25 -18.02 9.81
N GLY A 112 2.35 -17.04 10.02
CA GLY A 112 2.65 -15.71 10.58
C GLY A 112 3.44 -14.79 9.64
N LEU A 113 3.72 -13.57 10.11
CA LEU A 113 4.49 -12.55 9.38
C LEU A 113 5.95 -12.52 9.86
N THR A 114 6.72 -13.54 9.48
CA THR A 114 8.17 -13.60 9.73
C THR A 114 8.93 -12.61 8.83
N ALA A 115 10.19 -12.31 9.18
CA ALA A 115 11.05 -11.48 8.37
C ALA A 115 11.17 -12.03 6.93
N ASP A 116 11.55 -13.31 6.79
CA ASP A 116 11.71 -13.96 5.49
C ASP A 116 10.44 -13.89 4.64
N ARG A 117 9.27 -14.07 5.28
CA ARG A 117 7.99 -13.97 4.56
C ARG A 117 7.71 -12.56 4.08
N ILE A 118 7.99 -11.54 4.89
CA ILE A 118 7.80 -10.14 4.47
C ILE A 118 8.73 -9.78 3.31
N ALA A 119 9.99 -10.21 3.37
CA ALA A 119 10.94 -10.04 2.27
C ALA A 119 10.47 -10.76 1.00
N ASP A 120 10.07 -12.02 1.11
CA ASP A 120 9.52 -12.81 0.01
C ASP A 120 8.28 -12.17 -0.63
N LEU A 121 7.36 -11.63 0.19
CA LEU A 121 6.20 -10.90 -0.33
C LEU A 121 6.61 -9.64 -1.11
N LEU A 122 7.56 -8.85 -0.60
CA LEU A 122 8.04 -7.65 -1.31
C LEU A 122 8.76 -8.01 -2.61
N ASP A 123 9.52 -9.12 -2.63
CA ASP A 123 10.29 -9.54 -3.80
C ASP A 123 9.42 -10.20 -4.87
N THR A 124 8.43 -11.02 -4.47
CA THR A 124 7.62 -11.83 -5.39
C THR A 124 6.26 -11.23 -5.73
N ARG A 125 5.67 -10.45 -4.82
CA ARG A 125 4.36 -9.81 -4.99
C ARG A 125 4.45 -8.30 -5.13
N GLY A 126 5.59 -7.70 -4.84
CA GLY A 126 5.78 -6.26 -4.90
C GLY A 126 5.16 -5.54 -3.71
N PRO A 127 4.90 -4.23 -3.84
CA PRO A 127 4.38 -3.39 -2.76
C PRO A 127 2.99 -3.82 -2.26
N PHE A 128 2.78 -3.71 -0.95
CA PHE A 128 1.54 -4.13 -0.30
C PHE A 128 1.06 -3.09 0.73
N VAL A 129 -0.17 -3.24 1.18
CA VAL A 129 -0.70 -2.43 2.30
C VAL A 129 -0.30 -3.10 3.60
N GLY A 130 0.33 -2.35 4.51
CA GLY A 130 0.60 -2.78 5.88
C GLY A 130 -0.30 -2.07 6.88
N VAL A 131 -0.61 -2.73 8.00
CA VAL A 131 -1.31 -2.17 9.14
C VAL A 131 -0.39 -2.23 10.37
N LEU A 132 -0.26 -1.08 11.04
CA LEU A 132 0.63 -0.84 12.17
C LEU A 132 -0.16 -0.39 13.39
N TRP A 133 0.31 -0.73 14.59
CA TRP A 133 -0.07 -0.02 15.81
C TRP A 133 0.80 1.22 15.98
N VAL A 134 0.20 2.42 15.92
CA VAL A 134 0.94 3.68 16.04
C VAL A 134 0.81 4.29 17.42
N CYS A 135 1.95 4.73 17.97
CA CYS A 135 2.08 5.47 19.21
C CYS A 135 2.41 6.95 18.96
N PRO A 136 2.27 7.85 19.95
CA PRO A 136 2.47 9.30 19.75
C PRO A 136 3.83 9.69 19.12
N TRP A 137 4.90 8.94 19.45
CA TRP A 137 6.24 9.16 18.92
C TRP A 137 6.43 8.71 17.46
N TYR A 138 5.47 8.01 16.86
CA TYR A 138 5.52 7.58 15.45
C TYR A 138 5.78 8.74 14.48
N THR A 139 5.31 9.94 14.84
CA THR A 139 5.50 11.16 14.03
C THR A 139 6.95 11.65 14.00
N LEU A 140 7.79 11.24 14.95
CA LEU A 140 9.20 11.62 15.07
C LEU A 140 10.13 10.88 14.09
N PHE A 141 9.65 9.83 13.44
CA PHE A 141 10.44 9.03 12.51
C PHE A 141 10.29 9.60 11.11
N ASP A 142 11.36 9.98 10.45
CA ASP A 142 11.32 10.40 9.04
C ASP A 142 12.64 9.99 8.38
N SER A 143 12.58 9.04 7.45
CA SER A 143 13.78 8.48 6.79
C SER A 143 14.50 9.49 5.90
N ALA A 144 13.85 10.60 5.55
CA ALA A 144 14.51 11.70 4.86
C ALA A 144 15.38 12.54 5.81
N GLU A 145 15.01 12.62 7.09
CA GLU A 145 15.75 13.35 8.13
C GLU A 145 16.83 12.48 8.76
N ASP A 146 16.51 11.22 9.07
CA ASP A 146 17.44 10.25 9.64
C ASP A 146 17.13 8.84 9.10
N ARG A 147 18.08 8.29 8.33
CA ARG A 147 17.93 6.97 7.69
C ARG A 147 18.14 5.81 8.65
N ASP A 148 18.70 6.06 9.83
CA ASP A 148 19.02 5.02 10.82
C ASP A 148 17.90 4.87 11.85
N LEU A 149 16.99 5.85 11.94
CA LEU A 149 15.78 5.74 12.77
C LEU A 149 14.83 4.67 12.24
N VAL A 150 14.56 3.68 13.11
CA VAL A 150 13.64 2.57 12.85
C VAL A 150 12.53 2.60 13.89
N TYR A 151 11.30 2.77 13.45
CA TYR A 151 10.15 2.78 14.33
C TYR A 151 9.91 1.40 14.94
N ARG A 152 9.70 1.42 16.26
CA ARG A 152 9.29 0.29 17.09
C ARG A 152 8.29 0.79 18.13
N SER A 153 7.09 0.25 18.14
CA SER A 153 6.16 0.42 19.25
C SER A 153 6.35 -0.69 20.28
N GLY A 154 6.66 -1.91 19.83
CA GLY A 154 6.58 -3.11 20.65
C GLY A 154 5.14 -3.59 20.91
N CYS A 155 4.12 -2.95 20.34
CA CYS A 155 2.71 -3.21 20.64
C CYS A 155 1.98 -3.98 19.53
N ALA A 156 2.41 -3.92 18.27
CA ALA A 156 1.60 -4.41 17.14
C ALA A 156 1.18 -5.89 17.21
N ARG A 157 1.95 -6.75 17.91
CA ARG A 157 1.69 -8.20 18.00
C ARG A 157 1.48 -8.67 19.44
N ASP A 158 1.13 -7.74 20.33
CA ASP A 158 0.93 -8.02 21.74
C ASP A 158 -0.25 -7.21 22.27
N GLU A 159 -1.40 -7.90 22.40
CA GLU A 159 -2.65 -7.31 22.87
C GLU A 159 -2.53 -6.67 24.25
N MET A 160 -1.69 -7.23 25.14
CA MET A 160 -1.46 -6.66 26.46
C MET A 160 -0.72 -5.33 26.35
N HIS A 161 0.32 -5.25 25.52
CA HIS A 161 1.02 -3.99 25.28
C HIS A 161 0.15 -2.97 24.55
N GLN A 162 -0.74 -3.39 23.65
CA GLN A 162 -1.74 -2.48 23.06
C GLN A 162 -2.66 -1.93 24.14
N PHE A 163 -3.23 -2.78 24.99
CA PHE A 163 -4.08 -2.38 26.10
C PHE A 163 -3.38 -1.41 27.05
N LEU A 164 -2.18 -1.75 27.52
CA LEU A 164 -1.39 -0.89 28.40
C LEU A 164 -1.02 0.44 27.73
N SER A 165 -0.78 0.44 26.42
CA SER A 165 -0.53 1.69 25.70
C SER A 165 -1.74 2.62 25.77
N VAL A 166 -2.95 2.09 25.64
CA VAL A 166 -4.21 2.86 25.75
C VAL A 166 -4.33 3.52 27.12
N ASP A 167 -4.02 2.79 28.19
CA ASP A 167 -4.01 3.35 29.54
C ASP A 167 -2.95 4.46 29.69
N CYS A 168 -1.78 4.31 29.07
CA CYS A 168 -0.69 5.28 29.17
C CYS A 168 -0.90 6.56 28.35
N PHE A 169 -1.42 6.47 27.13
CA PHE A 169 -1.46 7.60 26.19
C PHE A 169 -2.88 8.07 25.81
N GLY A 170 -3.90 7.29 26.18
CA GLY A 170 -5.30 7.56 25.89
C GLY A 170 -5.72 7.12 24.48
N GLU A 171 -6.97 6.68 24.35
CA GLU A 171 -7.56 6.09 23.12
C GLU A 171 -7.46 6.98 21.87
N ASN A 172 -7.36 8.31 22.03
CA ASN A 172 -7.33 9.25 20.91
C ASN A 172 -5.93 9.44 20.30
N ASN A 173 -4.89 8.96 20.95
CA ASN A 173 -3.49 9.17 20.54
C ASN A 173 -2.83 7.89 19.98
N LEU A 174 -3.61 6.81 19.85
CA LEU A 174 -3.15 5.48 19.49
C LEU A 174 -4.09 4.87 18.46
N GLY A 175 -3.61 3.82 17.81
CA GLY A 175 -4.46 2.87 17.12
C GLY A 175 -3.85 2.34 15.84
N LEU A 176 -4.69 1.65 15.07
CA LEU A 176 -4.28 1.07 13.81
C LEU A 176 -4.12 2.14 12.74
N HIS A 177 -2.99 2.10 12.04
CA HIS A 177 -2.69 2.96 10.91
C HIS A 177 -2.27 2.14 9.70
N SER A 178 -2.77 2.51 8.54
CA SER A 178 -2.48 1.79 7.30
C SER A 178 -1.55 2.59 6.39
N VAL A 179 -0.55 1.89 5.85
CA VAL A 179 0.57 2.46 5.08
C VAL A 179 0.88 1.59 3.86
N VAL A 180 1.69 2.10 2.92
CA VAL A 180 2.19 1.28 1.79
C VAL A 180 3.59 0.81 2.12
N CYS A 181 3.83 -0.50 2.13
CA CYS A 181 5.17 -1.09 2.25
C CYS A 181 5.72 -1.36 0.85
N PHE A 182 6.92 -0.87 0.55
CA PHE A 182 7.43 -0.90 -0.84
C PHE A 182 8.93 -1.19 -0.98
N GLY A 183 9.62 -1.44 0.13
CA GLY A 183 11.02 -1.83 0.14
C GLY A 183 11.42 -2.38 1.50
N TYR A 184 12.60 -2.97 1.57
CA TYR A 184 13.17 -3.44 2.83
C TYR A 184 14.69 -3.31 2.81
N ARG A 185 15.29 -3.42 4.00
CA ARG A 185 16.73 -3.62 4.21
C ARG A 185 16.95 -4.60 5.35
N VAL A 186 18.12 -5.24 5.35
CA VAL A 186 18.59 -6.03 6.48
C VAL A 186 19.75 -5.30 7.12
N CYS A 187 19.61 -4.93 8.39
CA CYS A 187 20.64 -4.24 9.18
C CYS A 187 20.82 -5.00 10.48
N ASP A 188 22.05 -5.39 10.81
CA ASP A 188 22.39 -6.13 12.04
C ASP A 188 21.53 -7.39 12.28
N GLY A 189 21.18 -8.09 11.19
CA GLY A 189 20.35 -9.31 11.24
C GLY A 189 18.84 -9.06 11.39
N GLU A 190 18.40 -7.81 11.41
CA GLU A 190 16.98 -7.45 11.50
C GLU A 190 16.44 -6.95 10.15
N LEU A 191 15.20 -7.32 9.84
CA LEU A 191 14.49 -6.81 8.69
C LEU A 191 13.77 -5.50 9.03
N HIS A 192 14.13 -4.43 8.33
CA HIS A 192 13.41 -3.16 8.37
C HIS A 192 12.66 -2.93 7.07
N VAL A 193 11.41 -2.53 7.17
CA VAL A 193 10.52 -2.29 6.02
C VAL A 193 10.42 -0.79 5.79
N LEU A 194 10.60 -0.38 4.53
CA LEU A 194 10.37 1.00 4.10
C LEU A 194 8.89 1.17 3.77
N ILE A 195 8.26 2.11 4.47
CA ILE A 195 6.86 2.45 4.29
C ILE A 195 6.69 3.86 3.76
N LEU A 196 5.65 4.07 2.97
CA LEU A 196 5.16 5.38 2.56
C LEU A 196 3.91 5.69 3.39
N ASP A 197 4.03 6.68 4.26
CA ASP A 197 2.93 7.18 5.07
C ASP A 197 2.07 8.20 4.30
N ASN A 198 0.86 8.44 4.80
CA ASN A 198 -0.12 9.38 4.25
C ASN A 198 -0.34 10.64 5.12
N HIS A 199 0.46 10.88 6.17
CA HIS A 199 0.33 12.07 7.02
C HIS A 199 0.68 13.40 6.35
N LYS A 200 1.64 13.43 5.41
CA LYS A 200 2.06 14.65 4.69
C LYS A 200 1.89 14.49 3.16
N PRO A 201 1.78 15.58 2.38
CA PRO A 201 1.71 15.53 0.92
C PRO A 201 2.93 14.89 0.25
N THR A 202 4.08 14.99 0.91
CA THR A 202 5.32 14.36 0.47
C THR A 202 5.41 12.89 0.90
N GLY A 203 4.52 12.45 1.79
CA GLY A 203 4.50 11.14 2.43
C GLY A 203 5.79 10.92 3.18
N PRO A 204 5.83 11.09 4.51
CA PRO A 204 7.12 10.91 5.13
C PRO A 204 7.41 9.40 5.11
N GLU A 205 8.46 9.01 4.40
CA GLU A 205 8.90 7.62 4.31
C GLU A 205 9.50 7.23 5.67
N ARG A 206 9.23 6.01 6.15
CA ARG A 206 9.75 5.53 7.45
C ARG A 206 10.34 4.16 7.31
N TRP A 207 11.40 3.91 8.06
CA TRP A 207 11.79 2.55 8.39
C TRP A 207 11.01 2.09 9.61
N ILE A 208 10.41 0.91 9.52
CA ILE A 208 9.79 0.22 10.65
C ILE A 208 10.46 -1.12 10.83
N HIS A 209 10.51 -1.63 12.05
CA HIS A 209 10.84 -3.04 12.24
C HIS A 209 9.71 -3.92 11.71
N PHE A 210 10.02 -5.04 11.03
CA PHE A 210 8.97 -5.87 10.40
C PHE A 210 7.90 -6.38 11.40
N SER A 211 8.26 -6.53 12.68
CA SER A 211 7.33 -6.97 13.73
C SER A 211 6.23 -5.95 14.04
N GLU A 212 6.38 -4.71 13.59
CA GLU A 212 5.37 -3.66 13.74
C GLU A 212 4.18 -3.85 12.78
N LEU A 213 4.31 -4.74 11.79
CA LEU A 213 3.21 -5.14 10.91
C LEU A 213 2.34 -6.16 11.63
N GLU A 214 1.11 -5.76 11.93
CA GLU A 214 0.05 -6.64 12.44
C GLU A 214 -0.61 -7.42 11.29
N GLU A 215 -0.91 -6.71 10.20
CA GLU A 215 -1.56 -7.24 9.01
C GLU A 215 -0.91 -6.72 7.73
N VAL A 216 -0.93 -7.55 6.70
CA VAL A 216 -0.45 -7.25 5.35
C VAL A 216 -1.48 -7.69 4.32
N PHE A 217 -1.72 -6.83 3.32
CA PHE A 217 -2.64 -7.09 2.22
C PHE A 217 -1.90 -6.97 0.89
N THR A 218 -1.64 -8.12 0.25
CA THR A 218 -1.02 -8.15 -1.09
C THR A 218 -2.10 -7.99 -2.15
N ILE A 219 -1.76 -7.29 -3.23
CA ILE A 219 -2.71 -6.91 -4.29
C ILE A 219 -2.19 -7.46 -5.62
N SER A 220 -3.03 -8.20 -6.34
CA SER A 220 -2.77 -8.56 -7.73
C SER A 220 -3.60 -7.66 -8.65
N VAL A 221 -2.98 -7.15 -9.71
CA VAL A 221 -3.62 -6.24 -10.67
C VAL A 221 -3.69 -6.87 -12.05
N LYS A 222 -4.63 -6.44 -12.87
CA LYS A 222 -4.63 -6.81 -14.30
C LYS A 222 -3.80 -5.79 -15.07
N LEU A 223 -2.87 -6.27 -15.89
CA LEU A 223 -2.11 -5.42 -16.81
C LEU A 223 -3.06 -4.58 -17.66
N MET A 224 -2.76 -3.28 -17.77
CA MET A 224 -3.50 -2.38 -18.65
C MET A 224 -3.14 -2.69 -20.11
N ASN A 225 -4.15 -3.06 -20.90
CA ASN A 225 -4.05 -3.27 -22.34
C ASN A 225 -4.98 -2.29 -23.08
N PRO A 226 -4.56 -1.68 -24.21
CA PRO A 226 -3.21 -1.66 -24.78
C PRO A 226 -2.26 -0.71 -24.00
N PRO A 227 -0.94 -0.68 -24.30
CA PRO A 227 -0.01 0.24 -23.69
C PRO A 227 -0.51 1.67 -23.84
N ILE A 228 -0.47 2.42 -22.74
CA ILE A 228 -0.92 3.81 -22.65
C ILE A 228 -0.25 4.71 -23.72
N HIS A 229 0.89 4.29 -24.27
CA HIS A 229 1.63 4.98 -25.32
C HIS A 229 1.09 4.80 -26.75
N GLN A 230 0.06 3.98 -27.02
CA GLN A 230 -0.46 3.79 -28.38
C GLN A 230 -1.49 4.85 -28.84
N GLY A 231 -1.26 6.11 -28.46
CA GLY A 231 -1.96 7.27 -29.00
C GLY A 231 -1.38 7.81 -30.32
N GLN A 232 -0.22 7.31 -30.78
CA GLN A 232 0.36 7.69 -32.08
C GLN A 232 1.06 6.48 -32.74
N GLY A 233 0.41 5.87 -33.73
CA GLY A 233 1.05 5.17 -34.86
C GLY A 233 1.97 3.95 -34.63
N GLY A 234 2.15 3.45 -33.41
CA GLY A 234 3.07 2.33 -33.14
C GLY A 234 2.45 0.95 -33.43
N ARG A 235 3.10 0.13 -34.27
CA ARG A 235 2.72 -1.27 -34.56
C ARG A 235 2.46 -2.07 -33.27
N PRO A 236 1.47 -2.98 -33.27
CA PRO A 236 1.20 -3.83 -32.11
C PRO A 236 2.42 -4.67 -31.76
N ILE A 237 2.91 -4.51 -30.53
CA ILE A 237 3.92 -5.40 -29.94
C ILE A 237 3.22 -6.76 -29.77
N ARG A 238 3.68 -7.78 -30.51
CA ARG A 238 3.20 -9.16 -30.31
C ARG A 238 3.84 -9.72 -29.05
N TYR A 239 2.99 -10.10 -28.10
CA TYR A 239 3.38 -10.87 -26.93
C TYR A 239 3.96 -12.23 -27.34
N PRO A 240 5.05 -12.71 -26.74
CA PRO A 240 5.44 -14.10 -26.86
C PRO A 240 4.35 -14.95 -26.20
N GLN A 241 3.75 -15.84 -26.98
CA GLN A 241 2.84 -16.85 -26.45
C GLN A 241 3.64 -17.78 -25.53
N SER A 242 3.15 -17.96 -24.30
CA SER A 242 3.67 -18.97 -23.38
C SER A 242 3.63 -20.32 -24.10
N ARG A 243 4.80 -20.93 -24.28
CA ARG A 243 4.88 -22.33 -24.69
C ARG A 243 4.24 -23.15 -23.58
N HIS A 244 3.09 -23.74 -23.87
CA HIS A 244 2.65 -24.92 -23.15
C HIS A 244 3.65 -26.01 -23.51
N GLU A 245 4.59 -26.29 -22.62
CA GLU A 245 5.25 -27.58 -22.59
C GLU A 245 4.25 -28.56 -21.97
N THR A 246 3.54 -29.25 -22.85
CA THR A 246 3.10 -30.61 -22.57
C THR A 246 4.27 -31.52 -22.90
N ASP A 247 4.83 -32.16 -21.89
CA ASP A 247 5.24 -33.56 -21.89
C ASP A 247 5.16 -34.09 -20.46
#